data_AF-A0A9D4N2B9-F1
#
_entry.id   AF-A0A9D4N2B9-F1
#
_cell.length_a   1.000
_cell.length_b   1.000
_cell.length_c   1.000
_cell.angle_alpha   90.00
_cell.angle_beta   90.00
_cell.angle_gamma   90.00
#
_symmetry.space_group_name_H-M   'P 1'
#
loop_
_entity.id
_entity.type
_entity.pdbx_description
1 polymer ?
#
loop_
_entity_poly.entity_id
_entity_poly.type
_entity_poly.pdbx_seq_one_letter_code
_entity_poly.pdbx_strand_id
1 'polypeptide(L)' 'MVRACIDTSVYKSHSVRAAASSQARISSVPISEIISVARWSNIGTFTKFYQNKVRHEEFFCTTVIKY' A
#
# COMPACT_ATOMS: atom_id res chain seq x y z
N MET A 1 -6.11 7.57 21.59
CA MET A 1 -4.70 7.13 21.65
C MET A 1 -4.14 7.14 20.23
N VAL A 2 -3.36 8.16 19.87
CA VAL A 2 -2.85 8.37 18.50
C VAL A 2 -1.58 7.52 18.34
N ARG A 3 -1.67 6.33 17.73
CA ARG A 3 -0.49 5.43 17.57
C ARG A 3 0.03 5.28 16.15
N ALA A 4 -0.60 5.93 15.20
CA ALA A 4 -0.05 6.41 13.94
C ALA A 4 -1.08 7.46 13.50
N CYS A 5 -0.71 8.53 12.78
CA CYS A 5 -1.69 9.46 12.23
C CYS A 5 -2.48 8.80 11.07
N ILE A 6 -3.08 7.64 11.34
CA ILE A 6 -3.73 6.75 10.39
C ILE A 6 -5.11 6.49 10.95
N ASP A 7 -6.11 7.01 10.24
CA ASP A 7 -7.50 6.76 10.56
C ASP A 7 -7.85 5.31 10.20
N THR A 8 -7.99 4.46 11.20
CA THR A 8 -8.33 3.04 11.03
C THR A 8 -9.78 2.80 10.60
N SER A 9 -10.65 3.82 10.67
CA SER A 9 -12.00 3.74 10.10
C SER A 9 -11.95 3.77 8.57
N VAL A 10 -10.96 4.48 8.01
CA VAL A 10 -10.68 4.61 6.58
C VAL A 10 -9.71 3.51 6.11
N TYR A 11 -8.58 3.35 6.80
CA TYR A 11 -7.50 2.43 6.43
C TYR A 11 -7.55 1.16 7.27
N LYS A 12 -8.16 0.12 6.70
CA LYS A 12 -8.27 -1.20 7.34
C LYS A 12 -6.99 -2.03 7.13
N SER A 13 -6.89 -3.16 7.81
CA SER A 13 -5.78 -4.12 7.67
C SER A 13 -5.46 -4.48 6.22
N HIS A 14 -6.49 -4.62 5.38
CA HIS A 14 -6.34 -4.88 3.95
C HIS A 14 -5.63 -3.73 3.19
N SER A 15 -5.82 -2.47 3.60
CA SER A 15 -5.16 -1.30 3.00
C SER A 15 -3.64 -1.32 3.23
N VAL A 16 -3.20 -1.76 4.43
CA VAL A 16 -1.77 -1.91 4.75
C VAL A 16 -1.14 -3.02 3.91
N ARG A 17 -1.80 -4.18 3.81
CA ARG A 17 -1.35 -5.28 2.93
C ARG A 17 -1.27 -4.81 1.48
N ALA A 18 -2.21 -3.95 1.06
CA ALA A 18 -2.22 -3.41 -0.28
C ALA A 18 -1.04 -2.49 -0.58
N ALA A 19 -0.78 -1.56 0.34
CA ALA A 19 0.34 -0.64 0.27
C ALA A 19 1.69 -1.39 0.26
N ALA A 20 1.88 -2.36 1.18
CA ALA A 20 3.11 -3.15 1.26
C ALA A 20 3.41 -3.92 -0.03
N SER A 21 2.39 -4.61 -0.57
CA SER A 21 2.58 -5.41 -1.79
C SER A 21 2.78 -4.53 -3.04
N SER A 22 2.19 -3.32 -3.05
CA SER A 22 2.43 -2.32 -4.10
C SER A 22 3.85 -1.77 -4.01
N GLN A 23 4.32 -1.44 -2.82
CA GLN A 23 5.67 -0.92 -2.58
C GLN A 23 6.75 -1.96 -2.94
N ALA A 24 6.53 -3.24 -2.64
CA ALA A 24 7.45 -4.31 -3.03
C ALA A 24 7.62 -4.36 -4.56
N ARG A 25 6.54 -4.22 -5.32
CA ARG A 25 6.62 -4.17 -6.78
C ARG A 25 7.29 -2.90 -7.30
N ILE A 26 7.05 -1.73 -6.67
CA ILE A 26 7.75 -0.48 -7.00
C ILE A 26 9.25 -0.63 -6.76
N SER A 27 9.63 -1.37 -5.72
CA SER A 27 11.02 -1.72 -5.39
C SER A 27 11.60 -2.81 -6.29
N SER A 28 10.94 -3.13 -7.41
CA SER A 28 11.35 -4.13 -8.39
C SER A 28 11.50 -5.56 -7.85
N VAL A 29 10.80 -5.90 -6.76
CA VAL A 29 10.75 -7.29 -6.27
C VAL A 29 9.97 -8.15 -7.28
N PRO A 30 10.49 -9.35 -7.65
CA PRO A 30 9.79 -10.25 -8.55
C PRO A 30 8.38 -10.60 -8.06
N ILE A 31 7.40 -10.62 -8.99
CA ILE A 31 5.99 -10.92 -8.67
C ILE A 31 5.84 -12.29 -8.00
N SER A 32 6.61 -13.29 -8.45
CA SER A 32 6.62 -14.63 -7.85
C SER A 32 7.00 -14.61 -6.37
N GLU A 33 7.96 -13.77 -6.00
CA GLU A 33 8.42 -13.61 -4.62
C GLU A 33 7.40 -12.85 -3.77
N ILE A 34 6.84 -11.76 -4.30
CA ILE A 34 5.77 -11.01 -3.62
C ILE A 34 4.57 -11.93 -3.32
N ILE A 35 4.18 -12.77 -4.28
CA ILE A 35 3.05 -13.68 -4.16
C ILE A 35 3.32 -14.79 -3.15
N SER A 36 4.55 -15.33 -3.15
CA SER A 36 5.02 -16.30 -2.17
C SER A 36 4.96 -15.72 -0.75
N VAL A 37 5.57 -14.55 -0.54
CA VAL A 37 5.67 -13.90 0.77
C VAL A 37 4.30 -13.43 1.27
N ALA A 38 3.50 -12.81 0.41
CA ALA A 38 2.18 -12.33 0.76
C ALA A 38 1.10 -13.43 0.70
N ARG A 39 1.49 -14.71 0.51
CA ARG A 39 0.65 -15.91 0.50
C ARG A 39 -0.59 -15.78 -0.39
N TRP A 40 -0.40 -15.25 -1.59
CA TRP A 40 -1.47 -15.18 -2.59
C TRP A 40 -1.53 -16.48 -3.37
N SER A 41 -2.70 -17.10 -3.40
CA SER A 41 -2.96 -18.28 -4.22
C SER A 41 -3.30 -17.92 -5.67
N ASN A 42 -3.61 -16.64 -5.96
CA ASN A 42 -4.02 -16.18 -7.29
C ASN A 42 -3.27 -14.90 -7.70
N ILE A 43 -2.46 -15.01 -8.75
CA ILE A 43 -1.71 -13.92 -9.38
C ILE A 43 -2.65 -12.86 -9.99
N GLY A 44 -3.73 -13.27 -10.64
CA GLY A 44 -4.68 -12.36 -11.28
C GLY A 44 -5.36 -11.41 -10.29
N THR A 45 -5.68 -11.90 -9.08
CA THR A 45 -6.19 -11.06 -8.00
C THR A 45 -5.15 -10.05 -7.54
N PHE A 46 -3.89 -10.48 -7.41
CA PHE A 46 -2.78 -9.58 -7.08
C PHE A 46 -2.62 -8.48 -8.15
N THR A 47 -2.54 -8.85 -9.43
CA THR A 47 -2.40 -7.88 -10.52
C THR A 47 -3.58 -6.90 -10.56
N LYS A 48 -4.82 -7.38 -10.43
CA LYS A 48 -6.00 -6.51 -10.53
C LYS A 48 -6.10 -5.45 -9.42
N PHE A 49 -5.88 -5.87 -8.17
CA PHE A 49 -6.16 -5.01 -7.01
C PHE A 49 -4.91 -4.35 -6.44
N TYR A 50 -3.75 -4.94 -6.69
CA TYR A 50 -2.50 -4.57 -6.06
C TYR A 50 -1.46 -4.14 -7.06
N GLN A 51 -1.64 -4.36 -8.38
CA GLN A 51 -0.88 -3.74 -9.49
C GLN A 51 -1.48 -2.45 -10.01
N ASN A 52 -1.94 -1.60 -9.09
CA ASN A 52 -2.22 -0.23 -9.46
C ASN A 52 -0.91 0.51 -9.71
N LYS A 53 -0.78 1.10 -10.91
CA LYS A 53 0.18 2.16 -11.16
C LYS A 53 -0.16 3.25 -10.13
N VAL A 54 0.75 3.50 -9.20
CA VAL A 54 0.57 4.60 -8.25
C VAL A 54 0.39 5.85 -9.09
N ARG A 55 -0.83 6.38 -9.16
CA ARG A 55 -1.04 7.72 -9.69
C ARG A 55 -0.36 8.61 -8.67
N HIS A 56 0.68 9.32 -9.10
CA HIS A 56 1.27 10.41 -8.33
C HIS A 56 0.20 11.51 -8.24
N GLU A 57 -0.76 11.35 -7.34
CA GLU A 57 -1.48 12.49 -6.80
C GLU A 57 -0.70 12.88 -5.55
N GLU A 58 0.09 13.94 -5.69
CA GLU A 58 0.90 14.49 -4.61
C GLU A 58 -0.01 15.00 -3.50
N PHE A 59 -0.40 14.13 -2.57
CA PHE A 59 -1.03 14.54 -1.33
C PHE A 59 0.06 15.00 -0.34
N PHE A 60 0.58 16.21 -0.56
CA PHE A 60 1.33 16.91 0.45
C PHE A 60 0.38 17.37 1.55
N CYS A 61 0.42 16.68 2.69
CA CYS A 61 -0.16 17.19 3.93
C CYS A 61 0.75 18.32 4.44
N THR A 62 0.56 19.54 3.93
CA THR A 62 1.17 20.74 4.50
C THR A 62 0.46 21.03 5.81
N THR A 63 0.90 20.40 6.90
CA THR A 63 0.61 20.92 8.24
C THR A 63 1.48 22.17 8.40
N VAL A 64 0.90 23.33 8.10
CA VAL A 64 1.49 24.63 8.43
C VAL A 64 1.52 24.71 9.96
N ILE A 65 2.71 24.54 10.54
CA ILE A 65 2.93 24.78 11.97
C ILE A 65 2.82 26.29 12.14
N LYS A 66 1.68 26.75 12.67
CA LYS A 66 1.52 28.15 13.09
C LYS A 66 2.27 28.34 14.41
N TYR A 67 3.27 29.23 14.37
CA TYR A 67 3.92 29.79 15.56
C TYR A 67 2.95 30.71 16.30
#